data_AF-A0A914E916-F1
#
_entry.id   AF-A0A914E916-F1
#
_cell.length_a   1.000
_cell.length_b   1.000
_cell.length_c   1.000
_cell.angle_alpha   90.00
_cell.angle_beta   90.00
_cell.angle_gamma   90.00
#
_symmetry.space_group_name_H-M   'P 1'
#
loop_
_entity.id
_entity.type
_entity.pdbx_description
1 polymer ?
#
loop_
_entity_poly.entity_id
_entity_poly.type
_entity_poly.pdbx_seq_one_letter_code
_entity_poly.pdbx_strand_id
1 'polypeptide(L)'
;MPGWDYLSYAYHGDDGKLFCSKGYGNTYGPTYTTGDTVGCGINSVTREIFFTKNGKNLGVANKTVRTDQDLYPIVGIRSFGGLVRVNFGQQPFVYDVTDDLKKLPIQRQTALELNQWLFELNGYSNDNEDSLLDSDSSISHRFNKSDTSSEAEF
;
A
#
# COMPACT_ATOMS: atom_id res chain seq x y z
N MET A 1 -19.43 11.40 10.99
CA MET A 1 -18.81 11.17 9.67
C MET A 1 -17.56 10.32 9.87
N PRO A 2 -17.10 9.56 8.87
CA PRO A 2 -15.81 8.89 8.96
C PRO A 2 -14.71 9.86 9.42
N GLY A 3 -13.79 9.39 10.25
CA GLY A 3 -12.72 10.19 10.84
C GLY A 3 -13.04 10.83 12.20
N TRP A 4 -14.31 10.90 12.60
CA TRP A 4 -14.71 11.55 13.86
C TRP A 4 -14.55 10.66 15.09
N ASP A 5 -14.86 9.37 14.94
CA ASP A 5 -14.81 8.38 16.00
C ASP A 5 -13.46 7.65 16.06
N TYR A 6 -13.17 7.05 17.21
CA TYR A 6 -11.93 6.33 17.46
C TYR A 6 -11.64 5.27 16.37
N LEU A 7 -10.39 5.22 15.90
CA LEU A 7 -9.92 4.33 14.83
C LEU A 7 -10.61 4.53 13.48
N SER A 8 -11.15 5.72 13.25
CA SER A 8 -11.64 6.15 11.95
C SER A 8 -10.72 7.23 11.36
N TYR A 9 -10.47 7.14 10.05
CA TYR A 9 -9.62 8.07 9.29
C TYR A 9 -10.33 8.48 8.00
N ALA A 10 -10.40 9.77 7.70
CA ALA A 10 -11.14 10.24 6.54
C ALA A 10 -10.67 11.59 6.02
N TYR A 11 -10.72 11.74 4.70
CA TYR A 11 -10.50 12.98 3.98
C TYR A 11 -11.84 13.52 3.48
N HIS A 12 -12.25 14.70 3.95
CA HIS A 12 -13.56 15.28 3.69
C HIS A 12 -13.52 16.23 2.48
N GLY A 13 -14.52 16.13 1.61
CA GLY A 13 -14.51 16.81 0.31
C GLY A 13 -14.92 18.28 0.34
N ASP A 14 -15.72 18.68 1.33
CA ASP A 14 -16.24 20.04 1.47
C ASP A 14 -15.17 21.03 1.95
N ASP A 15 -14.24 20.61 2.80
CA ASP A 15 -13.20 21.47 3.36
C ASP A 15 -11.76 21.01 3.09
N GLY A 16 -11.58 19.85 2.45
CA GLY A 16 -10.28 19.29 2.13
C GLY A 16 -9.50 18.81 3.35
N LYS A 17 -10.14 18.67 4.52
CA LYS A 17 -9.47 18.32 5.76
C LYS A 17 -9.39 16.82 5.98
N LEU A 18 -8.40 16.46 6.78
CA LEU A 18 -8.21 15.13 7.31
C LEU A 18 -8.75 15.05 8.75
N PHE A 19 -9.58 14.05 9.00
CA PHE A 19 -10.12 13.70 10.31
C PHE A 19 -9.57 12.34 10.73
N CYS A 20 -8.90 12.29 11.90
CA CYS A 20 -8.23 11.11 12.41
C CYS A 20 -8.62 10.88 13.87
N SER A 21 -9.67 10.10 14.11
CA SER A 21 -10.19 9.77 15.44
C SER A 21 -10.61 10.99 16.29
N LYS A 22 -11.04 12.08 15.63
CA LYS A 22 -11.35 13.37 16.28
C LYS A 22 -12.41 14.13 15.49
N GLY A 23 -13.29 14.84 16.19
CA GLY A 23 -14.35 15.67 15.59
C GLY A 23 -13.88 16.94 14.88
N TYR A 24 -12.58 17.28 14.91
CA TYR A 24 -12.01 18.41 14.20
C TYR A 24 -10.93 17.94 13.22
N GLY A 25 -10.92 18.52 12.03
CA GLY A 25 -10.00 18.17 10.95
C GLY A 25 -8.80 19.10 10.86
N ASN A 26 -7.70 18.60 10.29
CA ASN A 26 -6.52 19.38 9.92
C ASN A 26 -6.47 19.61 8.41
N THR A 27 -5.88 20.72 7.96
CA THR A 27 -5.61 20.94 6.53
C THR A 27 -4.79 19.79 5.96
N TYR A 28 -5.20 19.25 4.81
CA TYR A 28 -4.55 18.11 4.20
C TYR A 28 -4.46 18.24 2.68
N GLY A 29 -5.60 18.30 2.01
CA GLY A 29 -5.69 18.32 0.55
C GLY A 29 -6.59 19.42 0.02
N PRO A 30 -6.75 19.51 -1.31
CA PRO A 30 -7.77 20.36 -1.92
C PRO A 30 -9.18 19.88 -1.54
N THR A 31 -10.22 20.63 -1.85
CA THR A 31 -11.59 20.10 -1.86
C THR A 31 -11.81 19.17 -3.05
N TYR A 32 -12.88 18.38 -3.06
CA TYR A 32 -13.28 17.56 -4.22
C TYR A 32 -14.79 17.54 -4.41
N THR A 33 -15.23 17.32 -5.65
CA THR A 33 -16.63 17.44 -6.05
C THR A 33 -17.01 16.48 -7.18
N THR A 34 -18.22 16.61 -7.72
CA THR A 34 -18.72 15.85 -8.85
C THR A 34 -17.71 15.80 -10.00
N GLY A 35 -17.40 14.59 -10.46
CA GLY A 35 -16.43 14.33 -11.53
C GLY A 35 -15.01 14.02 -11.04
N ASP A 36 -14.67 14.37 -9.79
CA ASP A 36 -13.39 13.96 -9.21
C ASP A 36 -13.38 12.47 -8.86
N THR A 37 -12.21 11.84 -9.00
CA THR A 37 -11.92 10.51 -8.46
C THR A 37 -11.01 10.66 -7.25
N VAL A 38 -11.44 10.14 -6.10
CA VAL A 38 -10.65 10.12 -4.87
C VAL A 38 -10.29 8.67 -4.53
N GLY A 39 -9.01 8.40 -4.32
CA GLY A 39 -8.53 7.12 -3.81
C GLY A 39 -8.10 7.22 -2.36
N CYS A 40 -8.12 6.09 -1.66
CA CYS A 40 -7.47 5.91 -0.36
C CYS A 40 -6.59 4.67 -0.43
N GLY A 41 -5.46 4.70 0.28
CA GLY A 41 -4.52 3.59 0.31
C GLY A 41 -3.85 3.46 1.67
N ILE A 42 -3.44 2.22 1.96
CA ILE A 42 -2.65 1.88 3.15
C ILE A 42 -1.33 1.30 2.65
N ASN A 43 -0.21 1.89 3.06
CA ASN A 43 1.08 1.27 2.86
C ASN A 43 1.27 0.20 3.95
N SER A 44 1.22 -1.07 3.58
CA SER A 44 1.37 -2.19 4.53
C SER A 44 2.75 -2.28 5.17
N VAL A 45 3.78 -1.69 4.55
CA VAL A 45 5.15 -1.65 5.08
C VAL A 45 5.30 -0.51 6.10
N THR A 46 5.00 0.72 5.70
CA THR A 46 5.16 1.89 6.59
C THR A 46 3.99 2.12 7.53
N ARG A 47 2.88 1.39 7.34
CA ARG A 47 1.61 1.54 8.07
C ARG A 47 1.03 2.94 7.95
N GLU A 48 1.23 3.58 6.80
CA GLU A 48 0.77 4.92 6.49
C GLU A 48 -0.53 4.89 5.68
N ILE A 49 -1.50 5.72 6.07
CA ILE A 49 -2.66 6.02 5.20
C ILE A 49 -2.32 7.21 4.32
N PHE A 50 -2.71 7.15 3.06
CA PHE A 50 -2.66 8.25 2.12
C PHE A 50 -3.94 8.33 1.29
N PHE A 51 -4.20 9.48 0.69
CA PHE A 51 -5.28 9.68 -0.26
C PHE A 51 -4.74 10.17 -1.59
N THR A 52 -5.53 10.01 -2.63
CA THR A 52 -5.22 10.49 -3.98
C THR A 52 -6.40 11.28 -4.52
N LYS A 53 -6.11 12.25 -5.40
CA LYS A 53 -7.14 12.95 -6.18
C LYS A 53 -6.75 12.92 -7.64
N ASN A 54 -7.64 12.40 -8.48
CA ASN A 54 -7.48 12.31 -9.93
C ASN A 54 -6.12 11.70 -10.32
N GLY A 55 -5.73 10.62 -9.64
CA GLY A 55 -4.47 9.90 -9.89
C GLY A 55 -3.22 10.55 -9.29
N LYS A 56 -3.35 11.63 -8.52
CA LYS A 56 -2.22 12.27 -7.82
C LYS A 56 -2.24 11.96 -6.33
N ASN A 57 -1.10 11.49 -5.80
CA ASN A 57 -0.91 11.30 -4.36
C ASN A 57 -0.90 12.64 -3.60
N LEU A 58 -1.66 12.73 -2.51
CA LEU A 58 -1.79 13.94 -1.67
C LEU A 58 -0.84 13.94 -0.46
N GLY A 59 -0.02 12.90 -0.32
CA GLY A 59 0.90 12.71 0.80
C GLY A 59 0.29 11.92 1.96
N VAL A 60 1.12 11.63 2.95
CA VAL A 60 0.76 10.82 4.12
C VAL A 60 -0.28 11.56 4.96
N ALA A 61 -1.42 10.92 5.16
CA ALA A 61 -2.49 11.38 6.03
C ALA A 61 -2.23 10.98 7.49
N ASN A 62 -1.84 9.72 7.73
CA ASN A 62 -1.52 9.25 9.07
C ASN A 62 -0.30 8.33 9.04
N LYS A 63 0.62 8.56 9.99
CA LYS A 63 1.88 7.81 10.15
C LYS A 63 1.80 6.61 11.09
N THR A 64 0.67 6.43 11.78
CA THR A 64 0.54 5.39 12.79
C THR A 64 -0.86 4.81 12.76
N VAL A 65 -1.08 3.93 11.78
CA VAL A 65 -2.22 3.02 11.83
C VAL A 65 -1.89 1.91 12.83
N ARG A 66 -2.78 1.71 13.79
CA ARG A 66 -2.71 0.57 14.70
C ARG A 66 -2.90 -0.73 13.91
N THR A 67 -2.05 -1.72 14.15
CA THR A 67 -2.04 -3.00 13.42
C THR A 67 -2.79 -4.12 14.13
N ASP A 68 -3.36 -3.85 15.30
CA ASP A 68 -4.08 -4.84 16.10
C ASP A 68 -5.57 -4.94 15.74
N GLN A 69 -6.02 -4.16 14.75
CA GLN A 69 -7.40 -4.18 14.24
C GLN A 69 -7.43 -4.01 12.73
N ASP A 70 -8.37 -4.69 12.09
CA ASP A 70 -8.62 -4.55 10.67
C ASP A 70 -9.28 -3.20 10.37
N LEU A 71 -8.86 -2.57 9.28
CA LEU A 71 -9.53 -1.41 8.72
C LEU A 71 -10.45 -1.83 7.59
N TYR A 72 -11.61 -1.18 7.52
CA TYR A 72 -12.60 -1.39 6.48
C TYR A 72 -12.79 -0.12 5.66
N PRO A 73 -12.93 -0.22 4.33
CA PRO A 73 -13.24 0.94 3.50
C PRO A 73 -14.62 1.51 3.88
N ILE A 74 -14.70 2.83 4.00
CA ILE A 74 -15.93 3.52 4.38
C ILE A 74 -16.12 4.80 3.55
N VAL A 75 -17.36 5.03 3.13
CA VAL A 75 -17.80 6.27 2.49
C VAL A 75 -18.91 6.88 3.32
N GLY A 76 -18.78 8.16 3.68
CA GLY A 76 -19.82 8.94 4.34
C GLY A 76 -20.37 9.99 3.39
N ILE A 77 -21.69 10.04 3.21
CA ILE A 77 -22.37 11.03 2.35
C ILE A 77 -23.36 11.81 3.21
N ARG A 78 -23.29 13.14 3.16
CA ARG A 78 -24.27 14.04 3.81
C ARG A 78 -25.06 14.90 2.83
N SER A 79 -24.62 15.01 1.58
CA SER A 79 -25.30 15.83 0.57
C SER A 79 -26.57 15.14 0.08
N PHE A 80 -27.65 15.91 -0.02
CA PHE A 80 -28.88 15.43 -0.64
C PHE A 80 -28.62 15.15 -2.13
N GLY A 81 -28.95 13.94 -2.59
CA GLY A 81 -28.69 13.51 -3.98
C GLY A 81 -27.21 13.21 -4.28
N GLY A 82 -26.34 13.14 -3.27
CA GLY A 82 -24.95 12.72 -3.46
C GLY A 82 -24.86 11.27 -3.92
N LEU A 83 -24.14 11.04 -5.01
CA LEU A 83 -23.89 9.71 -5.58
C LEU A 83 -22.39 9.46 -5.63
N VAL A 84 -21.98 8.28 -5.17
CA VAL A 84 -20.60 7.80 -5.28
C VAL A 84 -20.62 6.43 -5.94
N ARG A 85 -19.71 6.21 -6.90
CA ARG A 85 -19.40 4.90 -7.44
C ARG A 85 -18.07 4.45 -6.83
N VAL A 86 -18.02 3.23 -6.34
CA VAL A 86 -16.82 2.66 -5.71
C VAL A 86 -16.18 1.66 -6.67
N ASN A 87 -14.86 1.61 -6.67
CA ASN A 87 -14.04 0.64 -7.40
C ASN A 87 -13.07 -0.01 -6.41
N PHE A 88 -13.28 -1.29 -6.11
CA PHE A 88 -12.43 -2.15 -5.30
C PHE A 88 -11.64 -3.10 -6.20
N GLY A 89 -11.08 -2.55 -7.30
CA GLY A 89 -10.32 -3.32 -8.29
C GLY A 89 -11.13 -3.95 -9.42
N GLN A 90 -12.45 -3.75 -9.50
CA GLN A 90 -13.26 -4.23 -10.64
C GLN A 90 -12.90 -3.54 -11.97
N GLN A 91 -12.25 -2.39 -11.90
CA GLN A 91 -11.71 -1.63 -13.04
C GLN A 91 -10.30 -1.10 -12.69
N PRO A 92 -9.46 -0.77 -13.68
CA PRO A 92 -8.18 -0.12 -13.41
C PRO A 92 -8.34 1.14 -12.55
N PHE A 93 -7.46 1.32 -11.58
CA PHE A 93 -7.43 2.52 -10.75
C PHE A 93 -6.91 3.72 -11.54
N VAL A 94 -7.39 4.92 -11.19
CA VAL A 94 -6.85 6.18 -11.75
C VAL A 94 -5.46 6.49 -11.18
N TYR A 95 -5.19 6.05 -9.95
CA TYR A 95 -3.86 6.14 -9.35
C TYR A 95 -2.99 4.98 -9.83
N ASP A 96 -1.83 5.30 -10.41
CA ASP A 96 -0.81 4.31 -10.72
C ASP A 96 0.10 4.08 -9.51
N VAL A 97 -0.07 2.94 -8.84
CA VAL A 97 0.71 2.56 -7.67
C VAL A 97 2.12 2.05 -8.03
N THR A 98 2.40 1.79 -9.31
CA THR A 98 3.61 1.12 -9.77
C THR A 98 4.88 1.85 -9.32
N ASP A 99 4.89 3.18 -9.38
CA ASP A 99 6.05 3.96 -8.97
C ASP A 99 6.31 3.92 -7.47
N ASP A 100 5.28 3.72 -6.65
CA ASP A 100 5.47 3.51 -5.22
C ASP A 100 5.96 2.10 -4.91
N LEU A 101 5.46 1.10 -5.64
CA LEU A 101 5.93 -0.28 -5.52
C LEU A 101 7.41 -0.42 -5.87
N LYS A 102 7.90 0.29 -6.90
CA LYS A 102 9.33 0.32 -7.26
C LYS A 102 10.23 0.90 -6.16
N LYS A 103 9.70 1.79 -5.30
CA LYS A 103 10.44 2.39 -4.19
C LYS A 103 10.50 1.47 -2.97
N LEU A 104 9.67 0.44 -2.91
CA LEU A 104 9.68 -0.49 -1.78
C LEU A 104 11.03 -1.23 -1.76
N PRO A 105 11.65 -1.37 -0.57
CA PRO A 105 12.95 -2.02 -0.43
C PRO A 105 12.92 -3.54 -0.70
N ILE A 106 11.74 -4.10 -1.03
CA ILE A 106 11.48 -5.52 -1.29
C ILE A 106 12.40 -6.09 -2.39
N GLN A 107 12.83 -5.28 -3.37
CA GLN A 107 13.79 -5.74 -4.39
C GLN A 107 15.23 -5.91 -3.87
N ARG A 108 15.61 -5.32 -2.73
CA ARG A 108 16.93 -5.50 -2.12
C ARG A 108 16.92 -6.46 -0.93
N GLN A 109 15.86 -6.45 -0.12
CA GLN A 109 15.80 -7.28 1.08
C GLN A 109 15.58 -8.75 0.77
N THR A 110 14.72 -9.10 -0.19
CA THR A 110 14.51 -10.52 -0.55
C THR A 110 15.77 -11.19 -1.08
N ALA A 111 16.56 -10.51 -1.93
CA ALA A 111 17.81 -11.07 -2.44
C ALA A 111 18.88 -11.24 -1.35
N LEU A 112 19.00 -10.28 -0.42
CA LEU A 112 19.94 -10.37 0.69
C LEU A 112 19.50 -11.41 1.73
N GLU A 113 18.22 -11.48 2.05
CA GLU A 113 17.65 -12.47 2.97
C GLU A 113 17.70 -13.88 2.38
N LEU A 114 17.45 -14.04 1.07
CA LEU A 114 17.65 -15.31 0.37
C LEU A 114 19.12 -15.72 0.34
N ASN A 115 20.04 -14.79 0.10
CA ASN A 115 21.48 -15.08 0.12
C ASN A 115 21.98 -15.42 1.52
N GLN A 116 21.49 -14.73 2.54
CA GLN A 116 21.77 -15.00 3.95
C GLN A 116 21.23 -16.38 4.36
N TRP A 117 20.00 -16.70 3.97
CA TRP A 117 19.38 -18.01 4.22
C TRP A 117 20.09 -19.15 3.47
N LEU A 118 20.48 -18.93 2.21
CA LEU A 118 21.30 -19.88 1.45
C LEU A 118 22.68 -20.09 2.10
N PHE A 119 23.30 -19.04 2.66
CA PHE A 119 24.56 -19.13 3.39
C PHE A 119 24.40 -19.95 4.69
N GLU A 120 23.31 -19.74 5.43
CA GLU A 120 22.98 -20.50 6.64
C GLU A 120 22.65 -21.97 6.34
N LEU A 121 21.96 -22.25 5.23
CA LEU A 121 21.67 -23.62 4.79
C LEU A 121 22.89 -24.37 4.27
N ASN A 122 23.79 -23.68 3.57
CA ASN A 122 25.01 -24.29 3.02
C ASN A 122 26.10 -24.51 4.06
N GLY A 123 25.91 -24.00 5.29
CA GLY A 123 26.77 -24.27 6.42
C GLY A 123 28.13 -23.59 6.32
N TYR A 124 28.57 -23.02 7.44
CA TYR A 124 29.91 -22.51 7.61
C TYR A 124 30.91 -23.68 7.62
N SER A 125 31.38 -24.15 6.46
CA SER A 125 32.65 -24.89 6.30
C SER A 125 32.94 -25.23 4.84
N ASN A 126 33.84 -24.47 4.20
CA ASN A 126 35.26 -24.81 4.14
C ASN A 126 35.99 -23.81 3.23
N ASP A 127 37.10 -23.31 3.76
CA ASP A 127 38.35 -22.96 3.07
C ASP A 127 38.30 -23.14 1.55
N ASN A 128 38.18 -22.02 0.82
CA ASN A 128 38.85 -21.74 -0.44
C ASN A 128 38.44 -20.33 -0.88
N GLU A 129 39.29 -19.34 -0.60
CA GLU A 129 39.36 -18.16 -1.46
C GLU A 129 39.79 -18.63 -2.85
N ASP A 130 38.84 -18.84 -3.76
CA ASP A 130 38.95 -18.32 -5.13
C ASP A 130 37.67 -18.63 -5.95
N SER A 131 37.34 -17.70 -6.84
CA SER A 131 36.47 -17.87 -8.00
C SER A 131 34.94 -18.01 -7.81
N LEU A 132 34.25 -16.91 -7.49
CA LEU A 132 32.89 -16.66 -8.01
C LEU A 132 32.68 -15.16 -8.32
N LEU A 133 33.56 -14.65 -9.18
CA LEU A 133 33.31 -13.48 -10.03
C LEU A 133 33.65 -13.87 -11.46
N ASP A 134 32.96 -14.85 -12.04
CA ASP A 134 32.76 -14.88 -13.49
C ASP A 134 31.74 -15.95 -13.91
N SER A 135 31.13 -15.71 -15.07
CA SER A 135 30.26 -16.60 -15.87
C SER A 135 28.75 -16.67 -15.53
N ASP A 136 28.05 -15.67 -16.06
CA ASP A 136 27.11 -15.81 -17.18
C ASP A 136 26.07 -16.96 -17.22
N SER A 137 24.84 -16.52 -17.48
CA SER A 137 23.77 -17.19 -18.26
C SER A 137 23.20 -18.53 -17.79
N SER A 138 21.86 -18.58 -17.88
CA SER A 138 21.04 -19.79 -18.07
C SER A 138 20.75 -20.67 -16.85
N ILE A 139 19.76 -20.26 -16.05
CA ILE A 139 18.80 -21.24 -15.48
C ILE A 139 17.39 -20.77 -15.82
N SER A 140 17.00 -21.06 -17.06
CA SER A 140 15.62 -21.38 -17.38
C SER A 140 15.30 -22.76 -16.81
N HIS A 141 14.29 -22.91 -15.94
CA HIS A 141 13.32 -24.02 -16.01
C HIS A 141 12.18 -23.87 -14.97
N ARG A 142 10.97 -23.72 -15.51
CA ARG A 142 9.70 -24.35 -15.10
C ARG A 142 9.26 -24.20 -13.62
N PHE A 143 8.39 -23.23 -13.37
CA PHE A 143 7.36 -23.41 -12.35
C PHE A 143 6.09 -23.97 -13.00
N ASN A 144 5.66 -25.14 -12.56
CA ASN A 144 4.31 -25.61 -12.82
C ASN A 144 3.72 -26.24 -11.55
N LYS A 145 2.62 -25.60 -11.14
CA LYS A 145 1.43 -26.09 -10.44
C LYS A 145 1.44 -26.25 -8.91
N SER A 146 0.35 -25.65 -8.40
CA SER A 146 -0.51 -26.00 -7.26
C SER A 146 -0.07 -25.62 -5.85
N ASP A 147 -1.03 -24.96 -5.20
CA ASP A 147 -1.24 -24.80 -3.74
C ASP A 147 -0.41 -23.68 -3.07
N THR A 148 -0.96 -22.74 -2.30
CA THR A 148 -2.29 -22.53 -1.70
C THR A 148 -2.44 -21.08 -1.21
N SER A 149 -3.70 -20.72 -0.95
CA SER A 149 -4.19 -19.82 0.13
C SER A 149 -3.88 -18.32 0.10
N SER A 150 -4.98 -17.58 -0.12
CA SER A 150 -5.39 -16.35 0.55
C SER A 150 -4.42 -15.18 0.56
N GLU A 151 -4.51 -14.36 -0.50
CA GLU A 151 -4.23 -12.94 -0.39
C GLU A 151 -5.54 -12.21 -0.11
N ALA A 152 -5.55 -11.38 0.94
CA ALA A 152 -6.65 -10.51 1.28
C ALA A 152 -6.78 -9.42 0.19
N GLU A 153 -7.92 -9.40 -0.48
CA GLU A 153 -8.29 -8.42 -1.50
C GLU A 153 -8.92 -7.17 -0.85
N PHE A 154 -8.54 -5.98 -1.35
CA PHE A 154 -9.35 -4.75 -1.35
C PHE A 154 -9.17 -4.03 -2.69
#